data_AF-A0AAU5H565-F1
#
_entry.id   AF-A0AAU5H565-F1
#
_cell.length_a   1.000
_cell.length_b   1.000
_cell.length_c   1.000
_cell.angle_alpha   90.00
_cell.angle_beta   90.00
_cell.angle_gamma   90.00
#
_symmetry.space_group_name_H-M   'P 1'
#
loop_
_entity.id
_entity.type
_entity.pdbx_description
1 polymer ?
#
loop_
_entity_poly.entity_id
_entity_poly.type
_entity_poly.pdbx_seq_one_letter_code
_entity_poly.pdbx_strand_id
1 'polypeptide(L)'
;MSQGNELSNHAVAPYRRIAQELRDRIESGLYTVGTQIPTQESLAAHFAVSRVTVQRALRELVDAGYIDSQRGRGSYVQPRSDETVPRDPPGTSGVALPTHIGKAFGARRVTLDVFSLTTESLNAAVAIPLLRIRSGEISPESIAVRVLLPNLEEPLAVPRRVDEPDDERPLARLRELVRNHTGTLVSSIQALPELGLVPDVSVEVRSVAATPLHKVYLLNETEVLHGYYSVVKRPVAYRGEEMEIYDFLGLGALLFHRSAAGERPDPYDVAFVEQSKSWFESLWSTIAKPMRLFE
;
A
#
# COMPACT_ATOMS: atom_id res chain seq x y z
N MET A 1 -25.81 -4.06 -51.01
CA MET A 1 -26.50 -3.84 -49.72
C MET A 1 -25.46 -3.93 -48.63
N SER A 2 -25.06 -2.78 -48.10
CA SER A 2 -24.08 -2.63 -47.02
C SER A 2 -24.81 -2.29 -45.74
N GLN A 3 -24.64 -3.09 -44.69
CA GLN A 3 -24.72 -2.73 -43.27
C GLN A 3 -23.87 -3.78 -42.55
N GLY A 4 -22.91 -3.49 -41.68
CA GLY A 4 -22.61 -2.27 -40.95
C GLY A 4 -22.06 -2.73 -39.60
N ASN A 5 -20.73 -2.76 -39.47
CA ASN A 5 -19.99 -3.05 -38.25
C ASN A 5 -20.05 -1.83 -37.32
N GLU A 6 -20.66 -1.93 -36.14
CA GLU A 6 -20.48 -0.93 -35.08
C GLU A 6 -20.28 -1.59 -33.70
N LEU A 7 -19.01 -1.64 -33.33
CA LEU A 7 -18.50 -1.80 -31.98
C LEU A 7 -19.07 -0.70 -31.06
N SER A 8 -19.83 -1.06 -30.03
CA SER A 8 -20.12 -0.15 -28.91
C SER A 8 -19.21 -0.46 -27.74
N ASN A 9 -18.02 0.11 -27.80
CA ASN A 9 -17.08 0.27 -26.69
C ASN A 9 -17.77 1.13 -25.61
N HIS A 10 -18.30 0.51 -24.54
CA HIS A 10 -18.81 1.27 -23.39
C HIS A 10 -17.63 1.84 -22.60
N ALA A 11 -17.10 2.97 -23.07
CA ALA A 11 -16.21 3.82 -22.30
C ALA A 11 -16.89 4.16 -20.97
N VAL A 12 -16.35 3.65 -19.87
CA VAL A 12 -16.83 3.95 -18.51
C VAL A 12 -16.92 5.48 -18.37
N ALA A 13 -18.11 5.97 -17.99
CA ALA A 13 -18.36 7.40 -17.92
C ALA A 13 -17.28 8.09 -17.05
N PRO A 14 -16.66 9.21 -17.49
CA PRO A 14 -15.50 9.80 -16.83
C PRO A 14 -15.67 10.09 -15.33
N TYR A 15 -16.89 10.41 -14.90
CA TYR A 15 -17.18 10.64 -13.48
C TYR A 15 -17.08 9.36 -12.64
N ARG A 16 -17.44 8.19 -13.18
CA ARG A 16 -17.33 6.90 -12.48
C ARG A 16 -15.88 6.49 -12.26
N ARG A 17 -15.02 6.76 -13.24
CA ARG A 17 -13.57 6.54 -13.10
C ARG A 17 -12.99 7.40 -11.97
N ILE A 18 -13.41 8.67 -11.89
CA ILE A 18 -12.95 9.58 -10.83
C ILE A 18 -13.51 9.15 -9.46
N ALA A 19 -14.78 8.73 -9.40
CA ALA A 19 -15.38 8.23 -8.16
C ALA A 19 -14.67 6.96 -7.68
N GLN A 20 -14.36 6.04 -8.59
CA GLN A 20 -13.61 4.83 -8.26
C GLN A 20 -12.19 5.14 -7.78
N GLU A 21 -11.45 5.99 -8.49
CA GLU A 21 -10.10 6.39 -8.07
C GLU A 21 -10.10 7.07 -6.69
N LEU A 22 -11.05 7.96 -6.42
CA LEU A 22 -11.17 8.61 -5.12
C LEU A 22 -11.61 7.62 -4.03
N ARG A 23 -12.46 6.66 -4.36
CA ARG A 23 -12.81 5.53 -3.47
C ARG A 23 -11.57 4.72 -3.13
N ASP A 24 -10.78 4.34 -4.13
CA ASP A 24 -9.54 3.57 -3.94
C ASP A 24 -8.54 4.35 -3.07
N ARG A 25 -8.48 5.68 -3.19
CA ARG A 25 -7.67 6.55 -2.33
C ARG A 25 -8.18 6.63 -0.88
N ILE A 26 -9.50 6.60 -0.68
CA ILE A 26 -10.10 6.55 0.67
C ILE A 26 -9.85 5.18 1.30
N GLU A 27 -10.10 4.10 0.55
CA GLU A 27 -9.93 2.72 0.99
C GLU A 27 -8.46 2.35 1.21
N SER A 28 -7.54 2.95 0.46
CA SER A 28 -6.09 2.82 0.69
C SER A 28 -5.57 3.63 1.88
N GLY A 29 -6.42 4.45 2.51
CA GLY A 29 -6.03 5.33 3.61
C GLY A 29 -5.17 6.51 3.19
N LEU A 30 -5.03 6.79 1.87
CA LEU A 30 -4.45 8.04 1.39
C LEU A 30 -5.29 9.24 1.87
N TYR A 31 -6.61 9.08 1.91
CA TYR A 31 -7.53 9.97 2.60
C TYR A 31 -8.14 9.24 3.79
N THR A 32 -7.65 9.51 5.00
CA THR A 32 -8.16 8.88 6.23
C THR A 32 -9.47 9.52 6.69
N VAL A 33 -10.24 8.80 7.51
CA VAL A 33 -11.49 9.30 8.10
C VAL A 33 -11.27 10.67 8.75
N GLY A 34 -12.14 11.63 8.44
CA GLY A 34 -12.05 13.01 8.93
C GLY A 34 -11.13 13.94 8.14
N THR A 35 -10.34 13.41 7.18
CA THR A 35 -9.53 14.27 6.30
C THR A 35 -10.35 14.86 5.16
N GLN A 36 -9.89 16.01 4.66
CA GLN A 36 -10.52 16.70 3.55
C GLN A 36 -10.02 16.16 2.21
N ILE A 37 -10.95 15.80 1.32
CA ILE A 37 -10.66 15.48 -0.08
C ILE A 37 -10.26 16.77 -0.82
N PRO A 38 -9.31 16.71 -1.78
CA PRO A 38 -8.96 17.88 -2.58
C PRO A 38 -10.17 18.59 -3.17
N THR A 39 -10.06 19.91 -3.33
CA THR A 39 -11.18 20.74 -3.80
C THR A 39 -11.62 20.33 -5.20
N GLN A 40 -12.87 20.63 -5.57
CA GLN A 40 -13.39 20.34 -6.91
C GLN A 40 -12.51 20.94 -8.03
N GLU A 41 -11.92 22.10 -7.77
CA GLU A 41 -11.00 22.78 -8.68
C GLU A 41 -9.68 22.01 -8.84
N SER A 42 -9.08 21.59 -7.72
CA SER A 42 -7.88 20.78 -7.70
C SER A 42 -8.10 19.43 -8.41
N LEU A 43 -9.23 18.78 -8.15
CA LEU A 43 -9.62 17.52 -8.80
C LEU A 43 -9.90 17.70 -10.30
N ALA A 44 -10.55 18.80 -10.70
CA ALA A 44 -10.82 19.08 -12.10
C ALA A 44 -9.52 19.29 -12.89
N ALA A 45 -8.57 20.00 -12.31
CA ALA A 45 -7.23 20.18 -12.88
C ALA A 45 -6.46 18.85 -12.94
N HIS A 46 -6.46 18.08 -11.85
CA HIS A 46 -5.75 16.80 -11.76
C HIS A 46 -6.24 15.77 -12.78
N PHE A 47 -7.57 15.63 -12.92
CA PHE A 47 -8.17 14.67 -13.84
C PHE A 47 -8.39 15.22 -15.25
N ALA A 48 -8.03 16.48 -15.51
CA ALA A 48 -8.28 17.17 -16.78
C ALA A 48 -9.74 17.05 -17.26
N VAL A 49 -10.70 17.26 -16.35
CA VAL A 49 -12.15 17.18 -16.64
C VAL A 49 -12.88 18.44 -16.20
N SER A 50 -14.13 18.58 -16.66
CA SER A 50 -15.00 19.66 -16.19
C SER A 50 -15.31 19.53 -14.69
N ARG A 51 -15.50 20.67 -14.01
CA ARG A 51 -15.96 20.72 -12.61
C ARG A 51 -17.28 19.98 -12.38
N VAL A 52 -18.17 19.97 -13.39
CA VAL A 52 -19.46 19.25 -13.33
C VAL A 52 -19.25 17.74 -13.26
N THR A 53 -18.24 17.23 -13.97
CA THR A 53 -17.84 15.81 -13.94
C THR A 53 -17.32 15.42 -12.54
N VAL A 54 -16.47 16.26 -11.94
CA VAL A 54 -15.98 16.07 -10.57
C VAL A 54 -17.12 16.13 -9.55
N GLN A 55 -18.03 17.10 -9.68
CA GLN A 55 -19.18 17.23 -8.79
C GLN A 55 -20.10 16.00 -8.87
N ARG A 56 -20.21 15.36 -10.03
CA ARG A 56 -20.95 14.11 -10.20
C ARG A 56 -20.23 12.93 -9.52
N ALA A 57 -18.90 12.86 -9.65
CA ALA A 57 -18.09 11.85 -8.98
C ALA A 57 -18.14 11.97 -7.43
N LEU A 58 -18.05 13.19 -6.90
CA LEU A 58 -18.16 13.44 -5.46
C LEU A 58 -19.56 13.12 -4.93
N ARG A 59 -20.63 13.38 -5.71
CA ARG A 59 -21.98 12.96 -5.33
C ARG A 59 -22.10 11.45 -5.20
N GLU A 60 -21.50 10.69 -6.11
CA GLU A 60 -21.49 9.22 -6.04
C GLU A 60 -20.80 8.71 -4.76
N LEU A 61 -19.75 9.40 -4.30
CA LEU A 61 -19.08 9.08 -3.02
C LEU A 61 -19.91 9.48 -1.80
N VAL A 62 -20.64 10.59 -1.86
CA VAL A 62 -21.58 11.00 -0.81
C VAL A 62 -22.73 9.99 -0.70
N ASP A 63 -23.35 9.65 -1.83
CA ASP A 63 -24.46 8.70 -1.91
C ASP A 63 -24.05 7.30 -1.43
N ALA A 64 -22.79 6.92 -1.67
CA ALA A 64 -22.21 5.67 -1.20
C ALA A 64 -21.59 5.75 0.21
N GLY A 65 -21.71 6.87 0.92
CA GLY A 65 -21.30 7.02 2.32
C GLY A 65 -19.79 7.12 2.57
N TYR A 66 -18.97 7.35 1.53
CA TYR A 66 -17.51 7.48 1.68
C TYR A 66 -17.09 8.86 2.18
N ILE A 67 -17.86 9.90 1.83
CA ILE A 67 -17.55 11.29 2.19
C ILE A 67 -18.83 12.04 2.57
N ASP A 68 -18.68 13.09 3.35
CA ASP A 68 -19.72 14.10 3.60
C ASP A 68 -19.30 15.44 3.01
N SER A 69 -20.25 16.14 2.42
CA SER A 69 -20.01 17.43 1.77
C SER A 69 -20.56 18.56 2.63
N GLN A 70 -19.67 19.25 3.35
CA GLN A 70 -20.02 20.42 4.14
C GLN A 70 -20.00 21.69 3.27
N ARG A 71 -21.17 22.31 3.12
CA ARG A 71 -21.36 23.51 2.29
C ARG A 71 -20.40 24.63 2.75
N GLY A 72 -19.48 25.04 1.87
CA GLY A 72 -18.49 26.10 2.12
C GLY A 72 -17.24 25.66 2.88
N ARG A 73 -17.14 24.39 3.31
CA ARG A 73 -15.97 23.85 4.04
C ARG A 73 -15.24 22.74 3.30
N GLY A 74 -15.89 22.07 2.35
CA GLY A 74 -15.29 21.03 1.52
C GLY A 74 -15.92 19.65 1.76
N SER A 75 -15.27 18.60 1.26
CA SER A 75 -15.74 17.22 1.40
C SER A 75 -14.78 16.44 2.29
N TYR A 76 -15.31 15.72 3.28
CA TYR A 76 -14.54 15.02 4.31
C TYR A 76 -14.86 13.53 4.32
N VAL A 77 -13.86 12.68 4.53
CA VAL A 77 -14.04 11.21 4.56
C VAL A 77 -14.86 10.79 5.78
N GLN A 78 -15.88 9.95 5.56
CA GLN A 78 -16.76 9.44 6.60
C GLN A 78 -16.30 8.07 7.13
N PRO A 79 -16.54 7.77 8.42
CA PRO A 79 -16.44 6.41 8.93
C PRO A 79 -17.59 5.57 8.36
N ARG A 80 -17.29 4.40 7.77
CA ARG A 80 -18.32 3.54 7.16
C ARG A 80 -19.21 2.93 8.24
N SER A 81 -20.52 2.99 8.04
CA SER A 81 -21.53 2.48 8.99
C SER A 81 -21.81 0.98 8.88
N ASP A 82 -21.24 0.27 7.89
CA ASP A 82 -21.41 -1.19 7.71
C ASP A 82 -20.18 -2.01 8.15
N GLU A 83 -19.13 -1.33 8.61
CA GLU A 83 -18.05 -1.99 9.31
C GLU A 83 -18.41 -2.07 10.79
N THR A 84 -18.89 -3.22 11.24
CA THR A 84 -18.76 -3.63 12.65
C THR A 84 -17.28 -3.90 12.96
N VAL A 85 -16.42 -2.92 12.72
CA VAL A 85 -15.14 -2.79 13.38
C VAL A 85 -15.49 -2.42 14.82
N PRO A 86 -15.03 -3.18 15.84
CA PRO A 86 -15.16 -2.75 17.22
C PRO A 86 -14.70 -1.31 17.31
N ARG A 87 -15.62 -0.43 17.71
CA ARG A 87 -15.31 0.97 17.98
C ARG A 87 -14.23 0.95 19.07
N ASP A 88 -13.02 1.27 18.67
CA ASP A 88 -11.90 1.23 19.58
C ASP A 88 -12.21 2.10 20.81
N PRO A 89 -12.01 1.57 22.03
CA PRO A 89 -12.00 2.43 23.21
C PRO A 89 -10.89 3.49 23.03
N PRO A 90 -10.98 4.66 23.69
CA PRO A 90 -9.93 5.67 23.61
C PRO A 90 -8.61 5.05 24.09
N GLY A 91 -7.71 4.72 23.15
CA GLY A 91 -6.44 4.05 23.45
C GLY A 91 -5.82 3.16 22.37
N THR A 92 -6.42 2.95 21.20
CA THR A 92 -5.83 2.03 20.20
C THR A 92 -4.60 2.58 19.49
N SER A 93 -3.52 1.84 19.70
CA SER A 93 -2.13 2.16 19.37
C SER A 93 -1.76 1.76 17.93
N GLY A 94 -2.55 2.16 16.95
CA GLY A 94 -2.20 2.01 15.54
C GLY A 94 -1.36 3.19 15.03
N VAL A 95 -0.19 2.94 14.44
CA VAL A 95 0.62 3.99 13.79
C VAL A 95 0.49 3.97 12.27
N ALA A 96 0.70 5.13 11.64
CA ALA A 96 0.68 5.26 10.18
C ALA A 96 2.06 4.98 9.58
N LEU A 97 2.15 3.99 8.68
CA LEU A 97 3.39 3.64 7.97
C LEU A 97 4.07 4.84 7.28
N PRO A 98 3.37 5.72 6.54
CA PRO A 98 4.01 6.86 5.87
C PRO A 98 4.76 7.80 6.82
N THR A 99 4.27 7.97 8.05
CA THR A 99 4.90 8.84 9.05
C THR A 99 6.28 8.32 9.45
N HIS A 100 6.40 7.03 9.72
CA HIS A 100 7.67 6.42 10.14
C HIS A 100 8.64 6.26 8.97
N ILE A 101 8.15 5.89 7.78
CA ILE A 101 8.96 5.89 6.56
C ILE A 101 9.49 7.30 6.26
N GLY A 102 8.65 8.33 6.38
CA GLY A 102 9.05 9.74 6.26
C GLY A 102 10.18 10.16 7.20
N LYS A 103 10.13 9.70 8.45
CA LYS A 103 11.20 9.93 9.44
C LYS A 103 12.47 9.16 9.09
N ALA A 104 12.34 7.88 8.74
CA ALA A 104 13.47 7.02 8.43
C ALA A 104 14.32 7.56 7.28
N PHE A 105 13.68 8.06 6.21
CA PHE A 105 14.34 8.68 5.06
C PHE A 105 15.04 10.02 5.37
N GLY A 106 14.80 10.61 6.55
CA GLY A 106 15.54 11.80 7.00
C GLY A 106 16.95 11.49 7.49
N ALA A 107 17.33 10.21 7.64
CA ALA A 107 18.67 9.82 8.06
C ALA A 107 19.69 9.90 6.92
N ARG A 108 20.99 10.03 7.28
CA ARG A 108 22.09 9.97 6.29
C ARG A 108 22.20 8.60 5.63
N ARG A 109 21.93 7.53 6.37
CA ARG A 109 21.91 6.16 5.87
C ARG A 109 20.56 5.57 6.17
N VAL A 110 19.85 5.17 5.12
CA VAL A 110 18.50 4.61 5.22
C VAL A 110 18.60 3.11 5.01
N THR A 111 18.09 2.32 5.95
CA THR A 111 17.95 0.87 5.78
C THR A 111 16.50 0.47 5.99
N LEU A 112 15.97 -0.37 5.11
CA LEU A 112 14.62 -0.88 5.17
C LEU A 112 14.63 -2.39 4.92
N ASP A 113 14.20 -3.16 5.92
CA ASP A 113 13.93 -4.58 5.74
C ASP A 113 12.44 -4.83 5.87
N VAL A 114 11.84 -5.38 4.83
CA VAL A 114 10.39 -5.47 4.71
C VAL A 114 9.97 -6.90 4.44
N PHE A 115 9.05 -7.41 5.26
CA PHE A 115 8.35 -8.67 5.02
C PHE A 115 6.87 -8.37 4.88
N SER A 116 6.27 -8.69 3.72
CA SER A 116 4.86 -8.42 3.46
C SER A 116 4.29 -9.31 2.35
N LEU A 117 2.96 -9.32 2.21
CA LEU A 117 2.28 -9.99 1.09
C LEU A 117 2.57 -9.29 -0.23
N THR A 118 2.49 -7.96 -0.25
CA THR A 118 2.76 -7.10 -1.39
C THR A 118 3.56 -5.88 -0.94
N THR A 119 4.14 -5.14 -1.88
CA THR A 119 4.82 -3.86 -1.61
C THR A 119 3.89 -2.65 -1.71
N GLU A 120 2.59 -2.83 -1.87
CA GLU A 120 1.63 -1.74 -2.14
C GLU A 120 1.67 -0.64 -1.06
N SER A 121 1.57 -1.02 0.22
CA SER A 121 1.63 -0.05 1.32
C SER A 121 3.00 0.63 1.43
N LEU A 122 4.09 -0.09 1.15
CA LEU A 122 5.44 0.47 1.13
C LEU A 122 5.59 1.49 0.00
N ASN A 123 5.14 1.15 -1.20
CA ASN A 123 5.20 2.00 -2.38
C ASN A 123 4.47 3.33 -2.14
N ALA A 124 3.29 3.29 -1.51
CA ALA A 124 2.58 4.49 -1.09
C ALA A 124 3.36 5.29 -0.02
N ALA A 125 3.93 4.61 0.97
CA ALA A 125 4.64 5.25 2.07
C ALA A 125 5.96 5.93 1.65
N VAL A 126 6.66 5.41 0.64
CA VAL A 126 7.91 6.00 0.14
C VAL A 126 7.70 7.18 -0.81
N ALA A 127 6.49 7.37 -1.35
CA ALA A 127 6.21 8.40 -2.35
C ALA A 127 6.60 9.82 -1.87
N ILE A 128 6.20 10.18 -0.65
CA ILE A 128 6.53 11.49 -0.06
C ILE A 128 8.04 11.65 0.19
N PRO A 129 8.74 10.73 0.86
CA PRO A 129 10.20 10.81 0.98
C PRO A 129 10.92 10.95 -0.35
N LEU A 130 10.53 10.20 -1.39
CA LEU A 130 11.15 10.29 -2.70
C LEU A 130 10.93 11.67 -3.35
N LEU A 131 9.76 12.29 -3.16
CA LEU A 131 9.53 13.68 -3.59
C LEU A 131 10.42 14.67 -2.83
N ARG A 132 10.61 14.47 -1.52
CA ARG A 132 11.48 15.31 -0.68
C ARG A 132 12.96 15.16 -1.05
N ILE A 133 13.39 13.98 -1.50
CA ILE A 133 14.72 13.77 -2.07
C ILE A 133 14.88 14.55 -3.37
N ARG A 134 13.89 14.44 -4.27
CA ARG A 134 13.92 15.14 -5.57
C ARG A 134 13.90 16.67 -5.44
N SER A 135 13.23 17.20 -4.41
CA SER A 135 13.24 18.64 -4.12
C SER A 135 14.50 19.11 -3.37
N GLY A 136 15.36 18.20 -2.93
CA GLY A 136 16.54 18.51 -2.11
C GLY A 136 16.22 18.84 -0.65
N GLU A 137 14.98 18.62 -0.19
CA GLU A 137 14.60 18.83 1.21
C GLU A 137 15.29 17.84 2.15
N ILE A 138 15.47 16.60 1.69
CA ILE A 138 16.27 15.57 2.36
C ILE A 138 17.28 14.99 1.39
N SER A 139 18.46 14.61 1.88
CA SER A 139 19.57 14.12 1.05
C SER A 139 20.31 12.98 1.76
N PRO A 140 19.76 11.75 1.74
CA PRO A 140 20.48 10.58 2.22
C PRO A 140 21.77 10.37 1.42
N GLU A 141 22.80 9.88 2.09
CA GLU A 141 24.04 9.40 1.46
C GLU A 141 23.86 7.99 0.91
N SER A 142 23.06 7.16 1.59
CA SER A 142 22.74 5.81 1.12
C SER A 142 21.32 5.37 1.44
N ILE A 143 20.76 4.52 0.58
CA ILE A 143 19.48 3.83 0.77
C ILE A 143 19.65 2.35 0.43
N ALA A 144 19.44 1.47 1.42
CA ALA A 144 19.42 0.03 1.25
C ALA A 144 18.03 -0.52 1.58
N VAL A 145 17.42 -1.23 0.64
CA VAL A 145 16.08 -1.81 0.80
C VAL A 145 16.12 -3.30 0.49
N ARG A 146 15.70 -4.12 1.45
CA ARG A 146 15.54 -5.57 1.31
C ARG A 146 14.08 -5.94 1.51
N VAL A 147 13.51 -6.65 0.54
CA VAL A 147 12.09 -7.02 0.57
C VAL A 147 11.95 -8.54 0.47
N LEU A 148 11.26 -9.12 1.44
CA LEU A 148 10.78 -10.50 1.44
C LEU A 148 9.29 -10.55 1.10
N LEU A 149 8.99 -11.23 0.01
CA LEU A 149 7.62 -11.47 -0.48
C LEU A 149 7.31 -12.98 -0.45
N PRO A 150 6.03 -13.38 -0.48
CA PRO A 150 5.69 -14.79 -0.70
C PRO A 150 6.17 -15.26 -2.08
N ASN A 151 6.59 -16.52 -2.17
CA ASN A 151 6.75 -17.19 -3.45
C ASN A 151 5.36 -17.54 -4.01
N LEU A 152 4.95 -16.84 -5.07
CA LEU A 152 3.63 -17.01 -5.69
C LEU A 152 3.54 -18.20 -6.66
N GLU A 153 4.64 -18.92 -6.84
CA GLU A 153 4.67 -20.20 -7.56
C GLU A 153 4.41 -21.40 -6.63
N GLU A 154 4.34 -21.16 -5.32
CA GLU A 154 4.02 -22.17 -4.31
C GLU A 154 2.60 -21.94 -3.76
N PRO A 155 1.93 -22.98 -3.24
CA PRO A 155 0.59 -22.83 -2.67
C PRO A 155 0.54 -21.82 -1.51
N LEU A 156 -0.40 -20.89 -1.57
CA LEU A 156 -0.73 -19.97 -0.48
C LEU A 156 -2.07 -20.32 0.16
N ALA A 157 -2.23 -20.03 1.45
CA ALA A 157 -3.52 -20.21 2.12
C ALA A 157 -4.59 -19.25 1.57
N VAL A 158 -4.18 -18.03 1.17
CA VAL A 158 -4.99 -16.98 0.54
C VAL A 158 -4.11 -16.19 -0.45
N PRO A 159 -4.68 -15.53 -1.47
CA PRO A 159 -6.11 -15.45 -1.78
C PRO A 159 -6.65 -16.72 -2.44
N ARG A 160 -7.90 -17.07 -2.12
CA ARG A 160 -8.63 -18.20 -2.73
C ARG A 160 -10.10 -17.83 -2.88
N ARG A 161 -10.77 -18.33 -3.93
CA ARG A 161 -12.22 -18.14 -4.05
C ARG A 161 -12.98 -18.87 -2.96
N VAL A 162 -14.09 -18.29 -2.55
CA VAL A 162 -14.95 -18.83 -1.48
C VAL A 162 -15.67 -20.10 -1.94
N ASP A 163 -16.14 -20.10 -3.18
CA ASP A 163 -16.96 -21.15 -3.79
C ASP A 163 -16.15 -22.19 -4.56
N GLU A 164 -15.02 -21.79 -5.14
CA GLU A 164 -14.14 -22.65 -5.95
C GLU A 164 -12.68 -22.51 -5.50
N PRO A 165 -12.26 -23.19 -4.41
CA PRO A 165 -10.97 -22.93 -3.77
C PRO A 165 -9.75 -23.14 -4.68
N ASP A 166 -9.85 -23.99 -5.70
CA ASP A 166 -8.75 -24.31 -6.62
C ASP A 166 -8.72 -23.39 -7.86
N ASP A 167 -9.58 -22.36 -7.90
CA ASP A 167 -9.52 -21.34 -8.94
C ASP A 167 -8.21 -20.54 -8.85
N GLU A 168 -7.46 -20.50 -9.94
CA GLU A 168 -6.18 -19.79 -10.07
C GLU A 168 -6.33 -18.27 -10.21
N ARG A 169 -7.51 -17.74 -10.56
CA ARG A 169 -7.72 -16.31 -10.82
C ARG A 169 -7.34 -15.39 -9.66
N PRO A 170 -7.67 -15.68 -8.38
CA PRO A 170 -7.23 -14.87 -7.25
C PRO A 170 -5.71 -14.81 -7.12
N LEU A 171 -5.02 -15.93 -7.32
CA LEU A 171 -3.57 -16.00 -7.24
C LEU A 171 -2.92 -15.28 -8.45
N ALA A 172 -3.48 -15.42 -9.65
CA ALA A 172 -3.07 -14.67 -10.83
C ALA A 172 -3.21 -13.15 -10.62
N ARG A 173 -4.31 -12.70 -10.01
CA ARG A 173 -4.50 -11.29 -9.61
C ARG A 173 -3.43 -10.84 -8.62
N LEU A 174 -3.12 -11.64 -7.60
CA LEU A 174 -2.05 -11.33 -6.65
C LEU A 174 -0.68 -11.25 -7.33
N ARG A 175 -0.37 -12.16 -8.27
CA ARG A 175 0.87 -12.13 -9.08
C ARG A 175 1.00 -10.81 -9.84
N GLU A 176 -0.07 -10.34 -10.48
CA GLU A 176 -0.08 -9.05 -11.17
C GLU A 176 0.15 -7.87 -10.21
N LEU A 177 -0.54 -7.85 -9.06
CA LEU A 177 -0.36 -6.81 -8.04
C LEU A 177 1.08 -6.76 -7.51
N VAL A 178 1.63 -7.93 -7.13
CA VAL A 178 3.00 -8.04 -6.63
C VAL A 178 3.99 -7.59 -7.69
N ARG A 179 3.84 -8.02 -8.94
CA ARG A 179 4.72 -7.61 -10.05
C ARG A 179 4.68 -6.09 -10.24
N ASN A 180 3.49 -5.49 -10.32
CA ASN A 180 3.32 -4.07 -10.60
C ASN A 180 3.87 -3.17 -9.47
N HIS A 181 3.48 -3.45 -8.22
CA HIS A 181 3.91 -2.62 -7.09
C HIS A 181 5.40 -2.81 -6.79
N THR A 182 5.93 -4.02 -6.90
CA THR A 182 7.36 -4.27 -6.66
C THR A 182 8.21 -3.64 -7.75
N GLY A 183 7.83 -3.78 -9.03
CA GLY A 183 8.53 -3.12 -10.13
C GLY A 183 8.54 -1.58 -9.99
N THR A 184 7.41 -0.99 -9.57
CA THR A 184 7.31 0.47 -9.32
C THR A 184 8.22 0.91 -8.18
N LEU A 185 8.21 0.20 -7.06
CA LEU A 185 9.06 0.49 -5.90
C LEU A 185 10.55 0.43 -6.28
N VAL A 186 10.96 -0.67 -6.89
CA VAL A 186 12.35 -0.93 -7.30
C VAL A 186 12.82 0.17 -8.25
N SER A 187 12.07 0.43 -9.32
CA SER A 187 12.44 1.45 -10.32
C SER A 187 12.51 2.85 -9.71
N SER A 188 11.59 3.20 -8.80
CA SER A 188 11.53 4.54 -8.19
C SER A 188 12.73 4.84 -7.29
N ILE A 189 13.24 3.82 -6.57
CA ILE A 189 14.39 3.96 -5.68
C ILE A 189 15.70 3.83 -6.47
N GLN A 190 15.80 2.86 -7.38
CA GLN A 190 17.01 2.63 -8.19
C GLN A 190 17.33 3.76 -9.17
N ALA A 191 16.35 4.62 -9.50
CA ALA A 191 16.61 5.80 -10.33
C ALA A 191 17.39 6.92 -9.60
N LEU A 192 17.48 6.91 -8.26
CA LEU A 192 18.06 8.02 -7.50
C LEU A 192 19.56 8.29 -7.78
N PRO A 193 20.43 7.28 -7.96
CA PRO A 193 21.84 7.52 -8.32
C PRO A 193 22.00 8.14 -9.71
N GLU A 194 21.23 7.67 -10.70
CA GLU A 194 21.28 8.21 -12.06
C GLU A 194 20.83 9.68 -12.12
N LEU A 195 19.90 10.06 -11.24
CA LEU A 195 19.46 11.44 -11.05
C LEU A 195 20.45 12.29 -10.24
N GLY A 196 21.55 11.72 -9.75
CA GLY A 196 22.53 12.40 -8.91
C GLY A 196 22.01 12.81 -7.53
N LEU A 197 20.95 12.15 -7.04
CA LEU A 197 20.25 12.52 -5.80
C LEU A 197 20.76 11.74 -4.58
N VAL A 198 21.03 10.44 -4.74
CA VAL A 198 21.56 9.55 -3.68
C VAL A 198 22.63 8.66 -4.32
N PRO A 199 23.90 8.75 -3.89
CA PRO A 199 25.00 8.09 -4.59
C PRO A 199 25.04 6.57 -4.40
N ASP A 200 24.64 6.07 -3.23
CA ASP A 200 24.67 4.64 -2.89
C ASP A 200 23.26 4.10 -2.67
N VAL A 201 22.78 3.28 -3.60
CA VAL A 201 21.43 2.71 -3.54
C VAL A 201 21.48 1.21 -3.84
N SER A 202 20.87 0.42 -2.97
CA SER A 202 20.62 -1.00 -3.20
C SER A 202 19.15 -1.34 -2.93
N VAL A 203 18.55 -2.12 -3.84
CA VAL A 203 17.21 -2.67 -3.65
C VAL A 203 17.27 -4.14 -4.05
N GLU A 204 17.05 -5.03 -3.09
CA GLU A 204 17.03 -6.47 -3.32
C GLU A 204 15.67 -7.05 -2.92
N VAL A 205 15.11 -7.89 -3.78
CA VAL A 205 13.83 -8.56 -3.54
C VAL A 205 14.04 -10.06 -3.58
N ARG A 206 13.61 -10.74 -2.52
CA ARG A 206 13.62 -12.19 -2.41
C ARG A 206 12.22 -12.71 -2.09
N SER A 207 11.96 -13.94 -2.49
CA SER A 207 10.73 -14.67 -2.18
C SER A 207 10.98 -15.77 -1.17
N VAL A 208 10.02 -16.03 -0.28
CA VAL A 208 10.01 -17.16 0.64
C VAL A 208 8.75 -18.01 0.43
N ALA A 209 8.89 -19.33 0.47
CA ALA A 209 7.76 -20.27 0.34
C ALA A 209 6.93 -20.33 1.64
N ALA A 210 6.22 -19.24 1.93
CA ALA A 210 5.36 -19.11 3.10
C ALA A 210 4.18 -18.17 2.80
N THR A 211 3.02 -18.44 3.39
CA THR A 211 1.91 -17.47 3.41
C THR A 211 2.16 -16.45 4.54
N PRO A 212 2.34 -15.16 4.24
CA PRO A 212 2.58 -14.15 5.27
C PRO A 212 1.34 -13.96 6.13
N LEU A 213 1.42 -14.24 7.43
CA LEU A 213 0.35 -13.98 8.40
C LEU A 213 0.50 -12.63 9.12
N HIS A 214 1.63 -11.96 8.89
CA HIS A 214 1.94 -10.64 9.42
C HIS A 214 2.84 -9.89 8.43
N LYS A 215 2.97 -8.58 8.65
CA LYS A 215 3.88 -7.68 7.94
C LYS A 215 4.85 -7.04 8.91
N VAL A 216 6.09 -6.87 8.48
CA VAL A 216 7.17 -6.26 9.25
C VAL A 216 7.86 -5.21 8.39
N TYR A 217 8.11 -4.05 8.96
CA TYR A 217 9.00 -3.03 8.41
C TYR A 217 10.04 -2.69 9.48
N LEU A 218 11.29 -3.10 9.27
CA LEU A 218 12.44 -2.68 10.08
C LEU A 218 13.03 -1.43 9.43
N LEU A 219 13.11 -0.34 10.20
CA LEU A 219 13.55 0.95 9.70
C LEU A 219 14.84 1.35 10.42
N ASN A 220 15.88 1.65 9.64
CA ASN A 220 17.18 2.14 10.12
C ASN A 220 17.74 1.32 11.29
N GLU A 221 17.50 -0.01 11.27
CA GLU A 221 17.89 -0.98 12.30
C GLU A 221 17.40 -0.70 13.73
N THR A 222 16.56 0.31 13.93
CA THR A 222 16.20 0.83 15.27
C THR A 222 14.70 0.86 15.50
N GLU A 223 13.86 0.84 14.47
CA GLU A 223 12.41 0.82 14.61
C GLU A 223 11.80 -0.40 13.92
N VAL A 224 10.73 -0.95 14.50
CA VAL A 224 9.89 -1.97 13.88
C VAL A 224 8.45 -1.50 13.82
N LEU A 225 7.84 -1.67 12.65
CA LEU A 225 6.40 -1.64 12.47
C LEU A 225 5.93 -3.05 12.16
N HIS A 226 5.05 -3.58 12.99
CA HIS A 226 4.52 -4.93 12.86
C HIS A 226 2.99 -4.88 12.76
N GLY A 227 2.39 -5.63 11.85
CA GLY A 227 0.93 -5.77 11.76
C GLY A 227 0.51 -7.18 11.41
N TYR A 228 -0.59 -7.65 11.97
CA TYR A 228 -1.16 -8.95 11.60
C TYR A 228 -2.04 -8.81 10.38
N TYR A 229 -2.03 -9.83 9.52
CA TYR A 229 -3.03 -9.95 8.47
C TYR A 229 -4.26 -10.69 9.01
N SER A 230 -5.44 -10.11 8.79
CA SER A 230 -6.71 -10.78 9.05
C SER A 230 -7.27 -11.31 7.74
N VAL A 231 -7.69 -12.59 7.76
CA VAL A 231 -8.41 -13.18 6.64
C VAL A 231 -9.84 -12.65 6.65
N VAL A 232 -10.25 -12.06 5.54
CA VAL A 232 -11.60 -11.53 5.34
C VAL A 232 -12.20 -12.10 4.07
N LYS A 233 -13.52 -12.17 4.03
CA LYS A 233 -14.26 -12.40 2.79
C LYS A 233 -14.53 -11.07 2.11
N ARG A 234 -14.18 -10.92 0.84
CA ARG A 234 -14.46 -9.70 0.08
C ARG A 234 -14.73 -9.98 -1.41
N PRO A 235 -15.55 -9.14 -2.06
CA PRO A 235 -15.61 -9.09 -3.52
C PRO A 235 -14.31 -8.51 -4.09
N VAL A 236 -13.84 -9.08 -5.19
CA VAL A 236 -12.81 -8.50 -6.05
C VAL A 236 -13.18 -8.66 -7.52
N ALA A 237 -12.77 -7.70 -8.33
CA ALA A 237 -12.84 -7.79 -9.79
C ALA A 237 -11.49 -8.27 -10.35
N TYR A 238 -11.52 -9.17 -11.33
CA TYR A 238 -10.35 -9.52 -12.14
C TYR A 238 -10.77 -9.77 -13.59
N ARG A 239 -10.13 -9.07 -14.54
CA ARG A 239 -10.41 -9.15 -15.99
C ARG A 239 -11.89 -8.95 -16.36
N GLY A 240 -12.60 -8.11 -15.61
CA GLY A 240 -14.01 -7.79 -15.84
C GLY A 240 -15.02 -8.72 -15.17
N GLU A 241 -14.54 -9.71 -14.40
CA GLU A 241 -15.39 -10.65 -13.66
C GLU A 241 -15.26 -10.41 -12.15
N GLU A 242 -16.40 -10.39 -11.46
CA GLU A 242 -16.48 -10.28 -10.00
C GLU A 242 -16.38 -11.67 -9.37
N MET A 243 -15.67 -11.78 -8.25
CA MET A 243 -15.53 -13.00 -7.47
C MET A 243 -15.44 -12.71 -5.98
N GLU A 244 -16.04 -13.57 -5.18
CA GLU A 244 -15.88 -13.55 -3.72
C GLU A 244 -14.65 -14.37 -3.34
N ILE A 245 -13.70 -13.75 -2.64
CA ILE A 245 -12.46 -14.41 -2.20
C ILE A 245 -12.27 -14.29 -0.70
N TYR A 246 -11.61 -15.28 -0.11
CA TYR A 246 -10.87 -15.10 1.12
C TYR A 246 -9.54 -14.43 0.79
N ASP A 247 -9.26 -13.29 1.41
CA ASP A 247 -8.08 -12.47 1.17
C ASP A 247 -7.58 -11.83 2.48
N PHE A 248 -6.40 -11.22 2.45
CA PHE A 248 -5.93 -10.40 3.55
C PHE A 248 -6.40 -8.95 3.42
N LEU A 249 -6.81 -8.36 4.55
CA LEU A 249 -6.97 -6.91 4.64
C LEU A 249 -5.58 -6.26 4.74
N GLY A 250 -5.05 -5.80 3.60
CA GLY A 250 -3.70 -5.20 3.53
C GLY A 250 -3.66 -3.73 3.96
N LEU A 251 -4.51 -2.91 3.33
CA LEU A 251 -4.66 -1.47 3.56
C LEU A 251 -5.55 -1.24 4.79
N GLY A 252 -5.14 -0.32 5.67
CA GLY A 252 -5.85 -0.03 6.93
C GLY A 252 -5.54 -0.98 8.10
N ALA A 253 -4.82 -2.09 7.88
CA ALA A 253 -4.42 -2.97 8.97
C ALA A 253 -3.48 -2.24 9.96
N LEU A 254 -3.86 -2.27 11.23
CA LEU A 254 -3.15 -1.66 12.35
C LEU A 254 -1.67 -2.08 12.36
N LEU A 255 -0.79 -1.09 12.51
CA LEU A 255 0.63 -1.29 12.76
C LEU A 255 0.95 -0.93 14.19
N PHE A 256 1.65 -1.84 14.86
CA PHE A 256 2.24 -1.63 16.17
C PHE A 256 3.68 -1.18 16.00
N HIS A 257 4.04 -0.10 16.68
CA HIS A 257 5.38 0.48 16.65
C HIS A 257 6.20 0.07 17.87
N ARG A 258 7.47 -0.26 17.65
CA ARG A 258 8.48 -0.53 18.67
C ARG A 258 9.77 0.16 18.28
N SER A 259 10.47 0.78 19.23
CA SER A 259 11.69 1.56 18.96
C SER A 259 12.80 1.23 19.95
N ALA A 260 13.96 0.86 19.42
CA ALA A 260 15.22 0.76 20.15
C ALA A 260 15.99 2.10 20.22
N ALA A 261 15.52 3.14 19.51
CA ALA A 261 16.10 4.47 19.53
C ALA A 261 15.60 5.30 20.73
N GLY A 262 16.45 6.22 21.22
CA GLY A 262 16.14 7.17 22.30
C GLY A 262 17.21 7.18 23.40
N GLU A 263 17.16 8.16 24.31
CA GLU A 263 18.13 8.28 25.40
C GLU A 263 17.99 7.15 26.44
N ARG A 264 16.77 6.63 26.63
CA ARG A 264 16.45 5.50 27.51
C ARG A 264 15.33 4.66 26.87
N PRO A 265 15.66 3.80 25.90
CA PRO A 265 14.65 2.99 25.22
C PRO A 265 14.08 1.93 26.17
N ASP A 266 12.84 1.52 25.94
CA ASP A 266 12.22 0.44 26.69
C ASP A 266 12.97 -0.89 26.40
N PRO A 267 13.44 -1.63 27.41
CA PRO A 267 14.16 -2.88 27.20
C PRO A 267 13.39 -3.94 26.40
N TYR A 268 12.06 -3.98 26.51
CA TYR A 268 11.22 -4.88 25.72
C TYR A 268 11.16 -4.46 24.25
N ASP A 269 11.09 -3.15 23.98
CA ASP A 269 11.12 -2.64 22.60
C ASP A 269 12.47 -2.93 21.94
N VAL A 270 13.58 -2.75 22.67
CA VAL A 270 14.92 -3.11 22.21
C VAL A 270 15.00 -4.59 21.87
N ALA A 271 14.55 -5.46 22.79
CA ALA A 271 14.56 -6.90 22.56
C ALA A 271 13.66 -7.29 21.37
N PHE A 272 12.51 -6.65 21.20
CA PHE A 272 11.60 -6.89 20.08
C PHE A 272 12.24 -6.50 18.73
N VAL A 273 12.93 -5.36 18.68
CA VAL A 273 13.65 -4.91 17.48
C VAL A 273 14.76 -5.89 17.12
N GLU A 274 15.59 -6.29 18.09
CA GLU A 274 16.67 -7.26 17.86
C GLU A 274 16.14 -8.64 17.44
N GLN A 275 15.07 -9.12 18.07
CA GLN A 275 14.45 -10.39 17.69
C GLN A 275 13.85 -10.33 16.27
N SER A 276 13.28 -9.18 15.89
CA SER A 276 12.71 -8.99 14.55
C SER A 276 13.81 -8.93 13.48
N LYS A 277 14.96 -8.29 13.77
CA LYS A 277 16.15 -8.31 12.91
C LYS A 277 16.67 -9.74 12.73
N SER A 278 16.87 -10.46 13.83
CA SER A 278 17.33 -11.86 13.82
C SER A 278 16.38 -12.76 13.03
N TRP A 279 15.07 -12.59 13.22
CA TRP A 279 14.06 -13.31 12.45
C TRP A 279 14.13 -12.98 10.95
N PHE A 280 14.20 -11.70 10.57
CA PHE A 280 14.30 -11.30 9.17
C PHE A 280 15.56 -11.89 8.51
N GLU A 281 16.72 -11.77 9.17
CA GLU A 281 17.98 -12.33 8.70
C GLU A 281 17.93 -13.86 8.56
N SER A 282 17.26 -14.54 9.50
CA SER A 282 17.10 -15.99 9.42
C SER A 282 16.38 -16.39 8.13
N LEU A 283 15.34 -15.67 7.72
CA LEU A 283 14.65 -15.92 6.46
C LEU A 283 15.52 -15.51 5.26
N TRP A 284 16.07 -14.30 5.31
CA TRP A 284 16.84 -13.67 4.25
C TRP A 284 18.06 -14.49 3.83
N SER A 285 18.82 -14.99 4.80
CA SER A 285 20.09 -15.67 4.59
C SER A 285 19.96 -17.18 4.34
N THR A 286 18.81 -17.80 4.64
CA THR A 286 18.66 -19.26 4.56
C THR A 286 17.72 -19.71 3.45
N ILE A 287 16.41 -19.43 3.58
CA ILE A 287 15.36 -20.02 2.75
C ILE A 287 14.82 -19.05 1.68
N ALA A 288 15.14 -17.76 1.78
CA ALA A 288 14.73 -16.77 0.80
C ALA A 288 15.54 -16.94 -0.50
N LYS A 289 14.83 -16.90 -1.63
CA LYS A 289 15.42 -17.01 -2.99
C LYS A 289 15.30 -15.68 -3.73
N PRO A 290 16.27 -15.27 -4.57
CA PRO A 290 16.13 -14.09 -5.41
C PRO A 290 14.83 -14.13 -6.24
N MET A 291 14.08 -13.03 -6.22
CA MET A 291 12.83 -12.92 -6.97
C MET A 291 13.10 -12.27 -8.33
N ARG A 292 12.71 -12.94 -9.42
CA ARG A 292 12.82 -12.38 -10.78
C ARG A 292 11.57 -11.56 -11.07
N LEU A 293 11.72 -10.24 -11.17
CA LEU A 293 10.60 -9.31 -11.34
C LEU A 293 10.22 -9.06 -12.81
N PHE A 294 11.12 -9.38 -13.76
CA PHE A 294 11.04 -8.95 -15.16
C PHE A 294 11.13 -10.11 -16.17
N GLU A 295 10.83 -11.35 -15.76
CA GLU A 295 10.65 -12.49 -16.68
C GLU A 295 9.17 -12.76 -16.98
#